data_AF-A0A8T5TQH8-F1
#
_entry.id   AF-A0A8T5TQH8-F1
#
_cell.length_a   1.000
_cell.length_b   1.000
_cell.length_c   1.000
_cell.angle_alpha   90.00
_cell.angle_beta   90.00
_cell.angle_gamma   90.00
#
_symmetry.space_group_name_H-M   'P 1'
#
loop_
_entity.id
_entity.type
_entity.pdbx_description
1 polymer ?
#
loop_
_entity_poly.entity_id
_entity_poly.type
_entity_poly.pdbx_seq_one_letter_code
_entity_poly.pdbx_strand_id
1 'polypeptide(L)'
;MVFNLITLPITILFIAIGFGQLLFAIKLKKEFPKDHIFINSFIIFLLWIVSAVAYPFFYPRDNEFVRFHQSFSMSIICIFAPLLVFLVLLYQSKVVLKDKPELRDNRTIDKFLEKYNLLNVNQINNKSYSLRTDFHRKIFHLLPGLIIIILRIFAIDIWDGLWNADEVYGITGYEFGMFLILTIGYAGVILFAGLDFVRLSYVFENSNLYGLLPDCLSNLLVKTLKRNENYEFTKNVVLVLSLVPLLFLPFGIFTAAALITSIGDGVASIMGISFGKRHFPKTSSKTIVGYISGFLASFGASLFALWLFESQLNPLKIVILSLSGALVFLIIDLLSLKIDDNILNPIFCGLIMTVFYIIL
;
A
#
# COMPACT_ATOMS: atom_id res chain seq x y z
N MET A 1 13.83 22.31 -4.28
CA MET A 1 12.91 21.81 -3.25
C MET A 1 12.88 22.82 -2.12
N VAL A 2 11.70 23.32 -1.77
CA VAL A 2 11.54 24.37 -0.75
C VAL A 2 10.69 23.81 0.38
N PHE A 3 11.20 23.88 1.60
CA PHE A 3 10.45 23.47 2.78
C PHE A 3 9.43 24.57 3.14
N ASN A 4 8.14 24.26 2.99
CA ASN A 4 7.06 25.17 3.34
C ASN A 4 6.47 24.83 4.70
N LEU A 5 6.28 25.84 5.57
CA LEU A 5 5.65 25.65 6.89
C LEU A 5 4.24 25.04 6.78
N ILE A 6 3.55 25.25 5.66
CA ILE A 6 2.23 24.67 5.36
C ILE A 6 2.25 23.14 5.37
N THR A 7 3.38 22.50 5.05
CA THR A 7 3.50 21.04 5.02
C THR A 7 3.86 20.43 6.38
N LEU A 8 4.28 21.25 7.36
CA LEU A 8 4.71 20.79 8.68
C LEU A 8 3.63 19.97 9.43
N PRO A 9 2.32 20.31 9.39
CA PRO A 9 1.29 19.49 10.04
C PRO A 9 1.26 18.03 9.56
N ILE A 10 1.50 17.80 8.26
CA ILE A 10 1.54 16.44 7.69
C ILE A 10 2.74 15.69 8.25
N THR A 11 3.92 16.33 8.28
CA THR A 11 5.13 15.74 8.87
C THR A 11 4.90 15.37 10.34
N ILE A 12 4.35 16.28 11.15
CA ILE A 12 4.04 16.01 12.56
C ILE A 12 3.06 14.86 12.70
N LEU A 13 1.98 14.85 11.92
CA LEU A 13 0.96 13.80 11.96
C LEU A 13 1.55 12.43 11.63
N PHE A 14 2.34 12.32 10.55
CA PHE A 14 2.94 11.04 10.14
C PHE A 14 3.98 10.54 11.14
N ILE A 15 4.77 11.44 11.75
CA ILE A 15 5.67 11.09 12.85
C ILE A 15 4.87 10.55 14.05
N ALA A 16 3.83 11.27 14.47
CA ALA A 16 3.00 10.87 15.60
C ALA A 16 2.34 9.50 15.37
N ILE A 17 1.80 9.27 14.17
CA ILE A 17 1.21 7.97 13.78
C ILE A 17 2.27 6.87 13.72
N GLY A 18 3.46 7.17 13.20
CA GLY A 18 4.59 6.23 13.21
C GLY A 18 4.91 5.76 14.63
N PHE A 19 5.05 6.68 15.59
CA PHE A 19 5.26 6.31 16.99
C PHE A 19 4.07 5.53 17.57
N GLY A 20 2.84 5.90 17.25
CA GLY A 20 1.65 5.11 17.61
C GLY A 20 1.71 3.68 17.09
N GLN A 21 2.10 3.50 15.83
CA GLN A 21 2.29 2.20 15.18
C GLN A 21 3.40 1.38 15.86
N LEU A 22 4.51 2.01 16.24
CA LEU A 22 5.57 1.35 16.99
C LEU A 22 5.11 0.89 18.39
N LEU A 23 4.30 1.69 19.08
CA LEU A 23 3.72 1.31 20.38
C LEU A 23 2.82 0.07 20.25
N PHE A 24 1.96 0.04 19.23
CA PHE A 24 1.13 -1.13 18.91
C PHE A 24 2.00 -2.35 18.59
N ALA A 25 3.07 -2.19 17.81
CA ALA A 25 3.99 -3.26 17.46
C ALA A 25 4.69 -3.88 18.68
N ILE A 26 5.15 -3.04 19.62
CA ILE A 26 5.77 -3.51 20.87
C ILE A 26 4.74 -4.32 21.69
N LYS A 27 3.50 -3.83 21.79
CA LYS A 27 2.43 -4.52 22.51
C LYS A 27 2.05 -5.84 21.84
N LEU A 28 1.87 -5.85 20.52
CA LEU A 28 1.62 -7.05 19.72
C LEU A 28 2.75 -8.08 19.88
N LYS A 29 4.01 -7.64 19.91
CA LYS A 29 5.15 -8.55 20.13
C LYS A 29 5.09 -9.21 21.51
N LYS A 30 4.62 -8.49 22.52
CA LYS A 30 4.47 -9.01 23.89
C LYS A 30 3.33 -10.04 23.97
N GLU A 31 2.17 -9.73 23.41
CA GLU A 31 0.98 -10.60 23.46
C GLU A 31 1.09 -11.81 22.52
N PHE A 32 1.65 -11.62 21.32
CA PHE A 32 1.71 -12.64 20.26
C PHE A 32 3.15 -12.86 19.76
N PRO A 33 4.08 -13.33 20.62
CA PRO A 33 5.50 -13.38 20.29
C PRO A 33 5.86 -14.32 19.13
N LYS A 34 5.02 -15.34 18.89
CA LYS A 34 5.21 -16.35 17.84
C LYS A 34 4.60 -15.95 16.50
N ASP A 35 3.48 -15.23 16.52
CA ASP A 35 2.73 -14.86 15.32
C ASP A 35 3.13 -13.49 14.77
N HIS A 36 3.58 -12.57 15.64
CA HIS A 36 3.96 -11.22 15.27
C HIS A 36 5.44 -11.10 14.87
N ILE A 37 5.68 -10.59 13.65
CA ILE A 37 6.96 -10.32 13.02
C ILE A 37 7.33 -8.84 13.29
N PHE A 38 7.92 -8.59 14.46
CA PHE A 38 8.29 -7.25 14.89
C PHE A 38 9.17 -6.47 13.88
N ILE A 39 10.04 -7.17 13.13
CA ILE A 39 10.90 -6.54 12.12
C ILE A 39 10.07 -5.83 11.05
N ASN A 40 8.96 -6.43 10.58
CA ASN A 40 8.08 -5.79 9.61
C ASN A 40 7.50 -4.51 10.19
N SER A 41 6.99 -4.58 11.41
CA SER A 41 6.41 -3.41 12.08
C SER A 41 7.44 -2.30 12.34
N PHE A 42 8.69 -2.65 12.65
CA PHE A 42 9.76 -1.67 12.77
C PHE A 42 10.12 -1.00 11.44
N ILE A 43 10.14 -1.77 10.34
CA ILE A 43 10.35 -1.18 9.01
C ILE A 43 9.18 -0.27 8.62
N ILE A 44 7.94 -0.65 8.93
CA ILE A 44 6.76 0.20 8.71
C ILE A 44 6.89 1.52 9.49
N PHE A 45 7.35 1.48 10.74
CA PHE A 45 7.66 2.69 11.52
C PHE A 45 8.66 3.58 10.77
N LEU A 46 9.77 3.01 10.28
CA LEU A 46 10.74 3.78 9.49
C LEU A 46 10.11 4.38 8.22
N LEU A 47 9.25 3.65 7.53
CA LEU A 47 8.55 4.16 6.35
C LEU A 47 7.59 5.30 6.67
N TRP A 48 6.95 5.31 7.85
CA TRP A 48 6.18 6.47 8.32
C TRP A 48 7.07 7.69 8.51
N ILE A 49 8.24 7.53 9.15
CA ILE A 49 9.20 8.62 9.36
C ILE A 49 9.74 9.13 8.02
N VAL A 50 10.12 8.22 7.11
CA VAL A 50 10.58 8.59 5.76
C VAL A 50 9.49 9.35 5.01
N SER A 51 8.23 8.91 5.08
CA SER A 51 7.12 9.60 4.45
C SER A 51 6.91 11.00 5.03
N ALA A 52 6.98 11.14 6.36
CA ALA A 52 6.87 12.42 7.04
C ALA A 52 7.95 13.41 6.61
N VAL A 53 9.21 12.95 6.55
CA VAL A 53 10.38 13.76 6.19
C VAL A 53 10.39 14.07 4.70
N ALA A 54 9.97 13.13 3.85
CA ALA A 54 9.97 13.30 2.39
C ALA A 54 8.89 14.29 1.91
N TYR A 55 7.73 14.34 2.57
CA TYR A 55 6.56 15.07 2.07
C TYR A 55 6.84 16.53 1.65
N PRO A 56 7.52 17.37 2.45
CA PRO A 56 7.82 18.76 2.08
C PRO A 56 8.64 18.91 0.79
N PHE A 57 9.39 17.87 0.41
CA PHE A 57 10.35 17.93 -0.68
C PHE A 57 9.78 17.50 -2.04
N PHE A 58 8.53 17.01 -2.11
CA PHE A 58 7.93 16.59 -3.38
C PHE A 58 7.55 17.74 -4.31
N TYR A 59 7.46 18.97 -3.80
CA TYR A 59 7.13 20.14 -4.60
C TYR A 59 8.42 20.87 -5.02
N PRO A 60 8.72 20.95 -6.33
CA PRO A 60 9.98 21.50 -6.82
C PRO A 60 10.02 23.04 -6.72
N ARG A 61 8.88 23.70 -6.97
CA ARG A 61 8.72 25.15 -6.95
C ARG A 61 7.94 25.62 -5.74
N ASP A 62 8.13 26.89 -5.40
CA ASP A 62 7.39 27.57 -4.35
C ASP A 62 6.73 28.83 -4.92
N ASN A 63 5.42 28.75 -5.19
CA ASN A 63 4.60 29.87 -5.65
C ASN A 63 3.24 29.82 -4.93
N GLU A 64 2.43 30.87 -5.06
CA GLU A 64 1.15 30.98 -4.36
C GLU A 64 0.17 29.85 -4.71
N PHE A 65 0.13 29.42 -5.96
CA PHE A 65 -0.74 28.33 -6.43
C PHE A 65 -0.31 26.96 -5.87
N VAL A 66 0.98 26.66 -5.86
CA VAL A 66 1.54 25.45 -5.25
C VAL A 66 1.28 25.44 -3.75
N ARG A 67 1.46 26.58 -3.06
CA ARG A 67 1.15 26.73 -1.63
C ARG A 67 -0.35 26.51 -1.34
N PHE A 68 -1.23 26.98 -2.22
CA PHE A 68 -2.67 26.71 -2.11
C PHE A 68 -2.95 25.19 -2.18
N HIS A 69 -2.39 24.49 -3.16
CA HIS A 69 -2.57 23.04 -3.30
C HIS A 69 -1.94 22.27 -2.13
N GLN A 70 -0.79 22.70 -1.62
CA GLN A 70 -0.20 22.14 -0.40
C GLN A 70 -1.10 22.33 0.82
N SER A 71 -1.70 23.53 0.98
CA SER A 71 -2.64 23.82 2.07
C SER A 71 -3.91 22.98 1.96
N PHE A 72 -4.41 22.79 0.74
CA PHE A 72 -5.57 21.95 0.48
C PHE A 72 -5.27 20.47 0.76
N SER A 73 -4.12 19.97 0.30
CA SER A 73 -3.62 18.63 0.61
C SER A 73 -3.50 18.40 2.11
N MET A 74 -2.91 19.37 2.83
CA MET A 74 -2.80 19.35 4.29
C MET A 74 -4.17 19.29 4.96
N SER A 75 -5.13 20.09 4.51
CA SER A 75 -6.49 20.06 5.06
C SER A 75 -7.15 18.68 4.86
N ILE A 76 -6.97 18.06 3.68
CA ILE A 76 -7.48 16.72 3.40
C ILE A 76 -6.82 15.66 4.28
N ILE A 77 -5.50 15.64 4.33
CA ILE A 77 -4.73 14.60 5.02
C ILE A 77 -4.85 14.74 6.54
N CYS A 78 -4.74 15.95 7.07
CA CYS A 78 -4.66 16.19 8.52
C CYS A 78 -6.01 16.43 9.19
N ILE A 79 -7.01 16.90 8.45
CA ILE A 79 -8.32 17.24 9.02
C ILE A 79 -9.38 16.27 8.49
N PHE A 80 -9.63 16.26 7.19
CA PHE A 80 -10.78 15.51 6.64
C PHE A 80 -10.62 13.99 6.76
N ALA A 81 -9.43 13.42 6.51
CA ALA A 81 -9.23 11.98 6.61
C ALA A 81 -9.36 11.47 8.06
N PRO A 82 -8.69 12.03 9.08
CA PRO A 82 -8.92 11.65 10.48
C PRO A 82 -10.35 11.90 10.93
N LEU A 83 -10.97 13.01 10.51
CA LEU A 83 -12.36 13.33 10.83
C LEU A 83 -13.31 12.27 10.26
N LEU A 84 -13.06 11.76 9.05
CA LEU A 84 -13.88 10.71 8.47
C LEU A 84 -13.82 9.42 9.31
N VAL A 85 -12.62 9.00 9.75
CA VAL A 85 -12.48 7.85 10.65
C VAL A 85 -13.25 8.11 11.94
N PHE A 86 -13.08 9.28 12.54
CA PHE A 86 -13.78 9.66 13.77
C PHE A 86 -15.30 9.64 13.60
N LEU A 87 -15.83 10.19 12.51
CA LEU A 87 -17.27 10.19 12.21
C LEU A 87 -17.83 8.78 12.03
N VAL A 88 -17.09 7.89 11.35
CA VAL A 88 -17.47 6.47 11.23
C VAL A 88 -17.55 5.81 12.61
N LEU A 89 -16.55 6.02 13.48
CA LEU A 89 -16.54 5.46 14.82
C LEU A 89 -17.63 6.05 15.72
N LEU A 90 -17.88 7.36 15.62
CA LEU A 90 -18.95 8.04 16.33
C LEU A 90 -20.32 7.51 15.91
N TYR A 91 -20.54 7.32 14.61
CA TYR A 91 -21.76 6.71 14.08
C TYR A 91 -21.95 5.28 14.61
N GLN A 92 -20.89 4.46 14.61
CA GLN A 92 -20.93 3.11 15.16
C GLN A 92 -21.29 3.13 16.66
N SER A 93 -20.68 4.03 17.43
CA SER A 93 -20.92 4.15 18.88
C SER A 93 -22.32 4.68 19.22
N LYS A 94 -22.76 5.76 18.57
CA LYS A 94 -23.96 6.52 18.97
C LYS A 94 -25.24 6.03 18.31
N VAL A 95 -25.16 5.44 17.12
CA VAL A 95 -26.32 4.96 16.36
C VAL A 95 -26.35 3.43 16.43
N VAL A 96 -25.36 2.76 15.83
CA VAL A 96 -25.42 1.31 15.62
C VAL A 96 -25.42 0.51 16.93
N LEU A 97 -24.47 0.77 17.83
CA LEU A 97 -24.36 0.04 19.10
C LEU A 97 -25.38 0.49 20.15
N LYS A 98 -25.96 1.69 20.00
CA LYS A 98 -27.05 2.14 20.87
C LYS A 98 -28.35 1.42 20.51
N ASP A 99 -28.63 1.27 19.22
CA ASP A 99 -29.85 0.62 18.74
C ASP A 99 -29.79 -0.91 18.85
N LYS A 100 -28.59 -1.49 18.75
CA LYS A 100 -28.34 -2.94 18.82
C LYS A 100 -27.18 -3.27 19.75
N PRO A 101 -27.39 -3.23 21.07
CA PRO A 101 -26.32 -3.48 22.05
C PRO A 101 -25.73 -4.90 21.92
N GLU A 102 -26.51 -5.90 21.47
CA GLU A 102 -26.00 -7.26 21.25
C GLU A 102 -24.86 -7.33 20.21
N LEU A 103 -24.74 -6.34 19.32
CA LEU A 103 -23.63 -6.29 18.36
C LEU A 103 -22.29 -6.07 19.05
N ARG A 104 -22.26 -5.38 20.20
CA ARG A 104 -21.01 -5.13 20.93
C ARG A 104 -20.40 -6.43 21.42
N ASP A 105 -21.22 -7.33 21.95
CA ASP A 105 -20.80 -8.63 22.44
C ASP A 105 -20.43 -9.58 21.30
N ASN A 106 -20.93 -9.32 20.10
CA ASN A 106 -20.61 -10.08 18.88
C ASN A 106 -19.34 -9.60 18.18
N ARG A 107 -18.97 -8.33 18.34
CA ARG A 107 -17.77 -7.73 17.73
C ARG A 107 -16.57 -7.86 18.66
N THR A 108 -16.09 -9.08 18.81
CA THR A 108 -14.85 -9.40 19.53
C THR A 108 -13.83 -10.06 18.59
N ILE A 109 -12.55 -9.96 18.94
CA ILE A 109 -11.48 -10.61 18.19
C ILE A 109 -11.66 -12.13 18.15
N ASP A 110 -12.15 -12.75 19.23
CA ASP A 110 -12.36 -14.19 19.29
C ASP A 110 -13.41 -14.66 18.29
N LYS A 111 -14.56 -13.96 18.23
CA LYS A 111 -15.62 -14.25 17.24
C LYS A 111 -15.16 -13.99 15.81
N PHE A 112 -14.32 -12.97 15.60
CA PHE A 112 -13.68 -12.73 14.32
C PHE A 112 -12.77 -13.89 13.91
N LEU A 113 -11.91 -14.36 14.81
CA LEU A 113 -10.99 -15.47 14.56
C LEU A 113 -11.74 -16.80 14.37
N GLU A 114 -12.82 -17.03 15.12
CA GLU A 114 -13.70 -18.19 14.95
C GLU A 114 -14.33 -18.20 13.56
N LYS A 115 -14.96 -17.08 13.17
CA LYS A 115 -15.55 -16.90 11.83
C LYS A 115 -14.50 -17.06 10.73
N TYR A 116 -13.31 -16.52 10.93
CA TYR A 116 -12.19 -16.64 10.01
C TYR A 116 -11.75 -18.10 9.84
N ASN A 117 -11.58 -18.84 10.94
CA ASN A 117 -11.19 -20.25 10.91
C ASN A 117 -12.24 -21.11 10.21
N LEU A 118 -13.53 -20.90 10.49
CA LEU A 118 -14.64 -21.60 9.82
C LEU A 118 -14.61 -21.38 8.31
N LEU A 119 -14.40 -20.14 7.87
CA LEU A 119 -14.30 -19.83 6.45
C LEU A 119 -13.03 -20.44 5.83
N ASN A 120 -11.89 -20.41 6.52
CA ASN A 120 -10.63 -20.97 6.03
C ASN A 120 -10.65 -22.50 5.86
N VAL A 121 -11.29 -23.23 6.76
CA VAL A 121 -11.49 -24.68 6.59
C VAL A 121 -12.24 -24.97 5.29
N ASN A 122 -13.27 -24.17 5.00
CA ASN A 122 -13.99 -24.27 3.73
C ASN A 122 -13.14 -23.87 2.51
N GLN A 123 -12.18 -22.94 2.66
CA GLN A 123 -11.24 -22.58 1.59
C GLN A 123 -10.26 -23.71 1.27
N ILE A 124 -9.67 -24.34 2.29
CA ILE A 124 -8.69 -25.42 2.14
C ILE A 124 -9.32 -26.60 1.39
N ASN A 125 -10.58 -26.91 1.69
CA ASN A 125 -11.30 -28.01 1.06
C ASN A 125 -11.75 -27.70 -0.38
N ASN A 126 -11.75 -26.43 -0.81
CA ASN A 126 -12.26 -26.03 -2.12
C ASN A 126 -11.26 -25.15 -2.90
N LYS A 127 -10.50 -25.78 -3.80
CA LYS A 127 -9.51 -25.13 -4.67
C LYS A 127 -10.10 -24.00 -5.54
N SER A 128 -11.37 -24.09 -5.93
CA SER A 128 -12.04 -23.03 -6.70
C SER A 128 -12.31 -21.80 -5.82
N TYR A 129 -12.65 -22.02 -4.56
CA TYR A 129 -12.89 -20.94 -3.60
C TYR A 129 -11.60 -20.19 -3.26
N SER A 130 -10.49 -20.91 -3.03
CA SER A 130 -9.20 -20.29 -2.71
C SER A 130 -8.66 -19.41 -3.84
N LEU A 131 -8.88 -19.80 -5.10
CA LEU A 131 -8.54 -19.00 -6.28
C LEU A 131 -9.34 -17.70 -6.33
N ARG A 132 -10.66 -17.75 -6.11
CA ARG A 132 -11.52 -16.56 -6.14
C ARG A 132 -11.13 -15.56 -5.07
N THR A 133 -10.86 -16.02 -3.84
CA THR A 133 -10.43 -15.14 -2.74
C THR A 133 -9.07 -14.52 -2.98
N ASP A 134 -8.11 -15.30 -3.50
CA ASP A 134 -6.78 -14.78 -3.82
C ASP A 134 -6.85 -13.74 -4.93
N PHE A 135 -7.65 -13.97 -5.97
CA PHE A 135 -7.92 -13.01 -7.04
C PHE A 135 -8.50 -11.69 -6.53
N HIS A 136 -9.55 -11.74 -5.69
CA HIS A 136 -10.14 -10.52 -5.13
C HIS A 136 -9.12 -9.76 -4.27
N ARG A 137 -8.34 -10.45 -3.44
CA ARG A 137 -7.28 -9.83 -2.63
C ARG A 137 -6.26 -9.12 -3.52
N LYS A 138 -5.79 -9.76 -4.59
CA LYS A 138 -4.79 -9.19 -5.50
C LYS A 138 -5.32 -7.99 -6.30
N ILE A 139 -6.62 -7.97 -6.65
CA ILE A 139 -7.26 -6.78 -7.24
C ILE A 139 -7.15 -5.56 -6.32
N PHE A 140 -7.39 -5.72 -5.02
CA PHE A 140 -7.24 -4.61 -4.07
C PHE A 140 -5.80 -4.08 -3.98
N HIS A 141 -4.80 -4.93 -4.23
CA HIS A 141 -3.39 -4.52 -4.26
C HIS A 141 -3.00 -3.83 -5.59
N LEU A 142 -3.77 -4.02 -6.67
CA LEU A 142 -3.59 -3.34 -7.95
C LEU A 142 -4.15 -1.91 -7.94
N LEU A 143 -5.13 -1.65 -7.08
CA LEU A 143 -5.82 -0.38 -7.00
C LEU A 143 -4.88 0.83 -6.83
N PRO A 144 -3.88 0.83 -5.91
CA PRO A 144 -2.97 1.96 -5.77
C PRO A 144 -2.20 2.27 -7.06
N GLY A 145 -1.63 1.27 -7.72
CA GLY A 145 -0.88 1.45 -8.98
C GLY A 145 -1.75 2.00 -10.11
N LEU A 146 -2.97 1.47 -10.27
CA LEU A 146 -3.93 1.94 -11.26
C LEU A 146 -4.35 3.40 -11.01
N ILE A 147 -4.67 3.75 -9.76
CA ILE A 147 -5.06 5.11 -9.38
C ILE A 147 -3.93 6.08 -9.73
N ILE A 148 -2.68 5.75 -9.41
CA ILE A 148 -1.53 6.61 -9.71
C ILE A 148 -1.42 6.86 -11.23
N ILE A 149 -1.54 5.81 -12.05
CA ILE A 149 -1.50 5.93 -13.51
C ILE A 149 -2.61 6.84 -14.02
N ILE A 150 -3.85 6.63 -13.54
CA ILE A 150 -5.01 7.43 -13.93
C ILE A 150 -4.82 8.89 -13.55
N LEU A 151 -4.36 9.17 -12.32
CA LEU A 151 -4.14 10.54 -11.85
C LEU A 151 -3.03 11.23 -12.63
N ARG A 152 -1.98 10.51 -13.02
CA ARG A 152 -0.91 11.07 -13.85
C ARG A 152 -1.40 11.43 -15.25
N ILE A 153 -2.10 10.50 -15.91
CA ILE A 153 -2.67 10.72 -17.25
C ILE A 153 -3.61 11.92 -17.21
N PHE A 154 -4.49 11.97 -16.21
CA PHE A 154 -5.38 13.11 -16.01
C PHE A 154 -4.61 14.43 -15.83
N ALA A 155 -3.56 14.43 -15.00
CA ALA A 155 -2.84 15.65 -14.70
C ALA A 155 -1.97 16.16 -15.88
N ILE A 156 -1.44 15.28 -16.74
CA ILE A 156 -0.66 15.72 -17.90
C ILE A 156 -1.56 15.92 -19.11
N ASP A 157 -2.29 14.89 -19.53
CA ASP A 157 -2.96 14.91 -20.83
C ASP A 157 -4.24 15.76 -20.81
N ILE A 158 -4.94 15.79 -19.67
CA ILE A 158 -6.20 16.54 -19.55
C ILE A 158 -5.95 17.93 -18.97
N TRP A 159 -5.28 18.03 -17.82
CA TRP A 159 -5.07 19.32 -17.15
C TRP A 159 -4.09 20.23 -17.91
N ASP A 160 -2.88 19.75 -18.22
CA ASP A 160 -1.88 20.51 -18.98
C ASP A 160 -2.28 20.57 -20.46
N GLY A 161 -2.57 19.42 -21.08
CA GLY A 161 -2.75 19.32 -22.52
C GLY A 161 -4.09 19.84 -23.04
N LEU A 162 -5.20 19.25 -22.59
CA LEU A 162 -6.52 19.57 -23.14
C LEU A 162 -7.07 20.90 -22.61
N TRP A 163 -6.84 21.19 -21.33
CA TRP A 163 -7.43 22.35 -20.66
C TRP A 163 -6.51 23.58 -20.61
N ASN A 164 -5.21 23.43 -20.89
CA ASN A 164 -4.20 24.47 -20.66
C ASN A 164 -4.38 25.12 -19.28
N ALA A 165 -4.69 24.28 -18.28
CA ALA A 165 -5.05 24.74 -16.95
C ALA A 165 -3.83 25.28 -16.19
N ASP A 166 -2.61 24.93 -16.62
CA ASP A 166 -1.37 25.52 -16.14
C ASP A 166 -1.26 27.02 -16.45
N GLU A 167 -1.75 27.48 -17.61
CA GLU A 167 -1.79 28.90 -17.95
C GLU A 167 -2.74 29.69 -17.05
N VAL A 168 -3.82 29.05 -16.59
CA VAL A 168 -4.87 29.69 -15.77
C VAL A 168 -4.56 29.59 -14.27
N TYR A 169 -4.11 28.43 -13.81
CA TYR A 169 -3.92 28.11 -12.40
C TYR A 169 -2.44 28.11 -11.96
N GLY A 170 -1.49 28.36 -12.87
CA GLY A 170 -0.07 28.52 -12.55
C GLY A 170 0.64 27.27 -12.00
N ILE A 171 0.01 26.10 -12.10
CA ILE A 171 0.53 24.80 -11.67
C ILE A 171 0.63 23.86 -12.86
N THR A 172 1.81 23.28 -13.09
CA THR A 172 2.02 22.38 -14.23
C THR A 172 1.29 21.06 -13.99
N GLY A 173 0.99 20.34 -15.07
CA GLY A 173 0.45 18.98 -14.97
C GLY A 173 1.28 18.04 -14.09
N TYR A 174 2.61 18.19 -14.09
CA TYR A 174 3.48 17.43 -13.19
C TYR A 174 3.19 17.73 -11.71
N GLU A 175 3.16 19.00 -11.32
CA GLU A 175 2.94 19.42 -9.93
C GLU A 175 1.53 19.09 -9.46
N PHE A 176 0.54 19.28 -10.33
CA PHE A 176 -0.83 18.91 -10.04
C PHE A 176 -0.99 17.40 -9.87
N GLY A 177 -0.32 16.60 -10.72
CA GLY A 177 -0.27 15.15 -10.59
C GLY A 177 0.36 14.70 -9.27
N MET A 178 1.47 15.32 -8.88
CA MET A 178 2.11 15.06 -7.57
C MET A 178 1.17 15.42 -6.42
N PHE A 179 0.49 16.58 -6.49
CA PHE A 179 -0.53 16.98 -5.52
C PHE A 179 -1.62 15.90 -5.39
N LEU A 180 -2.19 15.43 -6.50
CA LEU A 180 -3.26 14.43 -6.49
C LEU A 180 -2.78 13.10 -5.90
N ILE A 181 -1.65 12.58 -6.39
CA ILE A 181 -1.07 11.29 -5.97
C ILE A 181 -0.74 11.32 -4.47
N LEU A 182 -0.09 12.38 -3.99
CA LEU A 182 0.27 12.52 -2.58
C LEU A 182 -0.98 12.67 -1.71
N THR A 183 -1.93 13.52 -2.12
CA THR A 183 -3.15 13.76 -1.34
C THR A 183 -3.97 12.49 -1.18
N ILE A 184 -4.25 11.79 -2.28
CA ILE A 184 -5.04 10.55 -2.26
C ILE A 184 -4.26 9.43 -1.56
N GLY A 185 -2.96 9.29 -1.83
CA GLY A 185 -2.11 8.28 -1.22
C GLY A 185 -2.01 8.43 0.30
N TYR A 186 -1.66 9.63 0.78
CA TYR A 186 -1.50 9.90 2.21
C TYR A 186 -2.85 9.86 2.93
N ALA A 187 -3.91 10.44 2.37
CA ALA A 187 -5.25 10.33 2.95
C ALA A 187 -5.69 8.86 3.05
N GLY A 188 -5.49 8.07 1.99
CA GLY A 188 -5.76 6.63 2.00
C GLY A 188 -5.00 5.90 3.10
N VAL A 189 -3.70 6.17 3.24
CA VAL A 189 -2.85 5.64 4.32
C VAL A 189 -3.41 5.98 5.69
N ILE A 190 -3.81 7.24 5.94
CA ILE A 190 -4.43 7.67 7.20
C ILE A 190 -5.73 6.91 7.48
N LEU A 191 -6.61 6.76 6.47
CA LEU A 191 -7.89 6.06 6.62
C LEU A 191 -7.67 4.59 6.97
N PHE A 192 -6.83 3.88 6.20
CA PHE A 192 -6.58 2.45 6.44
C PHE A 192 -5.80 2.22 7.74
N ALA A 193 -4.81 3.07 8.06
CA ALA A 193 -4.08 2.97 9.33
C ALA A 193 -4.99 3.26 10.54
N GLY A 194 -5.89 4.24 10.45
CA GLY A 194 -6.87 4.54 11.48
C GLY A 194 -7.79 3.34 11.76
N LEU A 195 -8.26 2.68 10.71
CA LEU A 195 -9.04 1.44 10.82
C LEU A 195 -8.22 0.28 11.38
N ASP A 196 -6.93 0.19 11.05
CA ASP A 196 -6.02 -0.78 11.64
C ASP A 196 -5.78 -0.56 13.13
N PHE A 197 -5.66 0.69 13.59
CA PHE A 197 -5.58 0.97 15.03
C PHE A 197 -6.83 0.52 15.76
N VAL A 198 -8.01 0.73 15.18
CA VAL A 198 -9.28 0.23 15.74
C VAL A 198 -9.28 -1.30 15.76
N ARG A 199 -8.91 -1.95 14.64
CA ARG A 199 -8.84 -3.41 14.52
C ARG A 199 -7.82 -4.03 15.47
N LEU A 200 -6.69 -3.39 15.73
CA LEU A 200 -5.63 -3.93 16.58
C LEU A 200 -5.78 -3.49 18.03
N SER A 201 -6.71 -2.58 18.34
CA SER A 201 -6.90 -2.02 19.69
C SER A 201 -7.25 -3.08 20.76
N TYR A 202 -7.65 -4.29 20.36
CA TYR A 202 -7.91 -5.39 21.29
C TYR A 202 -6.70 -5.76 22.15
N VAL A 203 -5.47 -5.41 21.73
CA VAL A 203 -4.26 -5.61 22.55
C VAL A 203 -4.21 -4.68 23.77
N PHE A 204 -5.04 -3.64 23.82
CA PHE A 204 -5.14 -2.71 24.94
C PHE A 204 -6.45 -2.93 25.71
N GLU A 205 -6.40 -3.67 26.81
CA GLU A 205 -7.59 -3.99 27.63
C GLU A 205 -8.44 -2.75 28.02
N ASN A 206 -7.79 -1.68 28.47
CA ASN A 206 -8.47 -0.47 28.95
C ASN A 206 -8.96 0.48 27.85
N SER A 207 -8.52 0.28 26.60
CA SER A 207 -8.84 1.17 25.48
C SER A 207 -9.18 0.37 24.21
N ASN A 208 -9.86 -0.75 24.41
CA ASN A 208 -10.28 -1.63 23.32
C ASN A 208 -11.44 -0.98 22.55
N LEU A 209 -11.17 -0.58 21.31
CA LEU A 209 -12.12 0.02 20.38
C LEU A 209 -12.62 -0.97 19.33
N TYR A 210 -12.21 -2.23 19.38
CA TYR A 210 -12.52 -3.25 18.37
C TYR A 210 -14.02 -3.37 18.09
N GLY A 211 -14.86 -3.26 19.13
CA GLY A 211 -16.32 -3.32 19.01
C GLY A 211 -16.93 -2.24 18.11
N LEU A 212 -16.20 -1.15 17.84
CA LEU A 212 -16.61 -0.08 16.94
C LEU A 212 -16.33 -0.39 15.47
N LEU A 213 -15.63 -1.48 15.15
CA LEU A 213 -15.34 -1.87 13.78
C LEU A 213 -16.64 -2.19 13.03
N PRO A 214 -16.94 -1.56 11.88
CA PRO A 214 -18.15 -1.86 11.11
C PRO A 214 -18.18 -3.30 10.59
N ASP A 215 -19.36 -3.94 10.59
CA ASP A 215 -19.50 -5.33 10.12
C ASP A 215 -19.10 -5.52 8.65
N CYS A 216 -19.39 -4.52 7.79
CA CYS A 216 -18.96 -4.55 6.40
C CYS A 216 -17.45 -4.68 6.28
N LEU A 217 -16.71 -3.92 7.09
CA LEU A 217 -15.25 -3.93 7.11
C LEU A 217 -14.71 -5.22 7.74
N SER A 218 -15.28 -5.65 8.87
CA SER A 218 -14.94 -6.94 9.49
C SER A 218 -15.11 -8.09 8.49
N ASN A 219 -16.25 -8.14 7.78
CA ASN A 219 -16.53 -9.15 6.76
C ASN A 219 -15.58 -9.08 5.55
N LEU A 220 -15.15 -7.87 5.16
CA LEU A 220 -14.15 -7.68 4.12
C LEU A 220 -12.80 -8.25 4.58
N LEU A 221 -12.34 -7.89 5.78
CA LEU A 221 -11.07 -8.32 6.36
C LEU A 221 -10.99 -9.84 6.50
N VAL A 222 -12.06 -10.50 6.94
CA VAL A 222 -12.14 -11.96 7.01
C VAL A 222 -11.91 -12.62 5.64
N LYS A 223 -12.30 -11.96 4.54
CA LYS A 223 -12.11 -12.48 3.18
C LYS A 223 -10.73 -12.17 2.59
N THR A 224 -10.06 -11.13 3.09
CA THR A 224 -8.82 -10.62 2.48
C THR A 224 -7.56 -10.95 3.25
N LEU A 225 -7.61 -11.01 4.58
CA LEU A 225 -6.41 -11.24 5.41
C LEU A 225 -5.96 -12.70 5.38
N LYS A 226 -4.64 -12.92 5.45
CA LYS A 226 -4.07 -14.24 5.78
C LYS A 226 -3.98 -14.44 7.29
N ARG A 227 -3.76 -15.70 7.72
CA ARG A 227 -3.77 -16.06 9.14
C ARG A 227 -2.71 -15.33 9.94
N ASN A 228 -1.52 -15.18 9.37
CA ASN A 228 -0.41 -14.42 9.92
C ASN A 228 -0.62 -12.90 9.87
N GLU A 229 -1.56 -12.41 9.07
CA GLU A 229 -1.87 -10.97 8.93
C GLU A 229 -2.93 -10.48 9.93
N ASN A 230 -3.54 -11.40 10.70
CA ASN A 230 -4.48 -11.04 11.76
C ASN A 230 -3.82 -10.27 12.91
N TYR A 231 -2.51 -10.47 13.10
CA TYR A 231 -1.69 -9.85 14.15
C TYR A 231 -0.69 -8.83 13.59
N GLU A 232 -0.91 -8.37 12.36
CA GLU A 232 -0.06 -7.44 11.64
C GLU A 232 -0.88 -6.30 11.07
N PHE A 233 -0.22 -5.18 10.76
CA PHE A 233 -0.83 -4.09 9.99
C PHE A 233 -1.18 -4.53 8.57
N THR A 234 -2.23 -3.94 7.99
CA THR A 234 -2.68 -4.30 6.64
C THR A 234 -1.64 -3.95 5.58
N LYS A 235 -1.44 -4.87 4.65
CA LYS A 235 -0.45 -4.76 3.57
C LYS A 235 -0.65 -3.57 2.65
N ASN A 236 -1.88 -3.07 2.51
CA ASN A 236 -2.18 -1.90 1.67
C ASN A 236 -1.46 -0.65 2.18
N VAL A 237 -1.47 -0.40 3.50
CA VAL A 237 -0.76 0.73 4.11
C VAL A 237 0.75 0.59 3.86
N VAL A 238 1.25 -0.63 4.07
CA VAL A 238 2.66 -0.97 3.89
C VAL A 238 3.11 -0.72 2.45
N LEU A 239 2.33 -1.16 1.47
CA LEU A 239 2.59 -0.96 0.05
C LEU A 239 2.64 0.51 -0.34
N VAL A 240 1.67 1.33 0.12
CA VAL A 240 1.67 2.75 -0.23
C VAL A 240 2.85 3.47 0.41
N LEU A 241 3.15 3.18 1.68
CA LEU A 241 4.31 3.75 2.37
C LEU A 241 5.64 3.35 1.73
N SER A 242 5.78 2.11 1.24
CA SER A 242 7.01 1.65 0.55
C SER A 242 7.19 2.29 -0.83
N LEU A 243 6.13 2.81 -1.45
CA LEU A 243 6.16 3.55 -2.71
C LEU A 243 6.56 5.02 -2.55
N VAL A 244 6.36 5.63 -1.38
CA VAL A 244 6.66 7.06 -1.14
C VAL A 244 8.10 7.45 -1.49
N PRO A 245 9.15 6.73 -1.07
CA PRO A 245 10.53 7.10 -1.40
C PRO A 245 10.81 7.06 -2.91
N LEU A 246 10.05 6.26 -3.66
CA LEU A 246 10.24 6.10 -5.10
C LEU A 246 9.61 7.24 -5.91
N LEU A 247 8.77 8.10 -5.29
CA LEU A 247 8.20 9.25 -5.98
C LEU A 247 9.24 10.29 -6.43
N PHE A 248 10.47 10.23 -5.90
CA PHE A 248 11.60 11.02 -6.38
C PHE A 248 12.26 10.45 -7.64
N LEU A 249 11.91 9.24 -8.05
CA LEU A 249 12.47 8.57 -9.23
C LEU A 249 11.72 9.00 -10.50
N PRO A 250 12.31 8.78 -11.70
CA PRO A 250 11.58 8.91 -12.96
C PRO A 250 10.25 8.15 -12.90
N PHE A 251 9.19 8.79 -13.42
CA PHE A 251 7.83 8.31 -13.19
C PHE A 251 7.60 6.91 -13.79
N GLY A 252 8.28 6.57 -14.88
CA GLY A 252 8.22 5.20 -15.44
C GLY A 252 8.84 4.15 -14.53
N ILE A 253 9.93 4.46 -13.82
CA ILE A 253 10.57 3.53 -12.86
C ILE A 253 9.69 3.36 -11.64
N PHE A 254 9.17 4.46 -11.10
CA PHE A 254 8.22 4.45 -9.99
C PHE A 254 6.99 3.59 -10.32
N THR A 255 6.40 3.82 -11.50
CA THR A 255 5.23 3.06 -11.96
C THR A 255 5.57 1.59 -12.19
N ALA A 256 6.74 1.29 -12.78
CA ALA A 256 7.21 -0.08 -12.96
C ALA A 256 7.32 -0.82 -11.62
N ALA A 257 7.88 -0.20 -10.58
CA ALA A 257 8.00 -0.81 -9.25
C ALA A 257 6.63 -1.06 -8.60
N ALA A 258 5.68 -0.12 -8.74
CA ALA A 258 4.30 -0.28 -8.27
C ALA A 258 3.57 -1.42 -8.99
N LEU A 259 3.73 -1.52 -10.31
CA LEU A 259 3.10 -2.57 -11.11
C LEU A 259 3.75 -3.94 -10.90
N ILE A 260 5.07 -4.04 -10.75
CA ILE A 260 5.76 -5.29 -10.39
C ILE A 260 5.17 -5.84 -9.09
N THR A 261 5.01 -4.98 -8.08
CA THR A 261 4.55 -5.41 -6.75
C THR A 261 3.07 -5.83 -6.75
N SER A 262 2.24 -5.21 -7.59
CA SER A 262 0.81 -5.52 -7.64
C SER A 262 0.46 -6.62 -8.65
N ILE A 263 0.94 -6.50 -9.89
CA ILE A 263 0.68 -7.43 -11.00
C ILE A 263 1.59 -8.65 -10.91
N GLY A 264 2.90 -8.46 -10.73
CA GLY A 264 3.87 -9.56 -10.70
C GLY A 264 3.55 -10.59 -9.62
N ASP A 265 3.43 -10.13 -8.37
CA ASP A 265 3.02 -10.95 -7.22
C ASP A 265 1.58 -11.51 -7.36
N GLY A 266 0.68 -10.73 -7.96
CA GLY A 266 -0.67 -11.19 -8.30
C GLY A 266 -0.68 -12.40 -9.23
N VAL A 267 0.00 -12.28 -10.37
CA VAL A 267 0.08 -13.34 -11.39
C VAL A 267 0.87 -14.54 -10.86
N ALA A 268 1.96 -14.33 -10.11
CA ALA A 268 2.74 -15.39 -9.49
C ALA A 268 1.86 -16.29 -8.60
N SER A 269 1.04 -15.65 -7.75
CA SER A 269 0.13 -16.36 -6.83
C SER A 269 -0.96 -17.12 -7.57
N ILE A 270 -1.68 -16.45 -8.50
CA ILE A 270 -2.79 -17.05 -9.24
C ILE A 270 -2.33 -18.23 -10.11
N MET A 271 -1.24 -18.06 -10.86
CA MET A 271 -0.69 -19.11 -11.72
C MET A 271 -0.09 -20.25 -10.89
N GLY A 272 0.53 -19.92 -9.76
CA GLY A 272 1.06 -20.90 -8.83
C GLY A 272 -0.02 -21.80 -8.22
N ILE A 273 -1.16 -21.23 -7.81
CA ILE A 273 -2.30 -22.01 -7.27
C ILE A 273 -3.00 -22.80 -8.38
N SER A 274 -3.16 -22.21 -9.56
CA SER A 274 -3.89 -22.81 -10.68
C SER A 274 -3.13 -23.99 -11.29
N PHE A 275 -1.86 -23.78 -11.65
CA PHE A 275 -1.06 -24.70 -12.47
C PHE A 275 0.19 -25.25 -11.77
N GLY A 276 0.58 -24.68 -10.63
CA GLY A 276 1.77 -25.08 -9.91
C GLY A 276 1.63 -26.48 -9.28
N LYS A 277 2.48 -27.42 -9.75
CA LYS A 277 2.59 -28.78 -9.18
C LYS A 277 3.87 -28.98 -8.38
N ARG A 278 4.94 -28.25 -8.74
CA ARG A 278 6.28 -28.39 -8.16
C ARG A 278 6.62 -27.17 -7.32
N HIS A 279 6.77 -27.40 -6.02
CA HIS A 279 7.11 -26.40 -5.03
C HIS A 279 8.63 -26.17 -5.01
N PHE A 280 9.03 -24.90 -4.88
CA PHE A 280 10.43 -24.51 -4.74
C PHE A 280 10.52 -23.22 -3.91
N PRO A 281 11.50 -23.09 -2.99
CA PRO A 281 12.21 -24.19 -2.33
C PRO A 281 11.22 -25.22 -1.74
N LYS A 282 11.64 -26.47 -1.48
CA LYS A 282 10.72 -27.54 -1.00
C LYS A 282 9.98 -27.17 0.31
N THR A 283 10.51 -26.23 1.07
CA THR A 283 9.97 -25.70 2.32
C THR A 283 8.96 -24.55 2.13
N SER A 284 8.79 -24.06 0.90
CA SER A 284 7.91 -22.93 0.56
C SER A 284 6.63 -23.43 -0.11
N SER A 285 5.54 -22.68 0.09
CA SER A 285 4.28 -22.86 -0.65
C SER A 285 4.35 -22.29 -2.07
N LYS A 286 5.45 -21.65 -2.47
CA LYS A 286 5.65 -21.11 -3.82
C LYS A 286 6.02 -22.21 -4.80
N THR A 287 5.63 -22.04 -6.06
CA THR A 287 5.82 -23.03 -7.11
C THR A 287 6.69 -22.48 -8.23
N ILE A 288 7.37 -23.37 -8.96
CA ILE A 288 8.20 -22.99 -10.11
C ILE A 288 7.35 -22.25 -11.16
N VAL A 289 6.12 -22.70 -11.38
CA VAL A 289 5.18 -22.03 -12.30
C VAL A 289 4.84 -20.62 -11.81
N GLY A 290 4.64 -20.45 -10.50
CA GLY A 290 4.43 -19.13 -9.89
C GLY A 290 5.62 -18.21 -10.13
N TYR A 291 6.85 -18.69 -9.91
CA TYR A 291 8.06 -17.89 -10.14
C TYR A 291 8.25 -17.46 -11.59
N ILE A 292 8.10 -18.39 -12.54
CA ILE A 292 8.23 -18.08 -13.98
C ILE A 292 7.14 -17.09 -14.40
N SER A 293 5.89 -17.32 -13.99
CA SER A 293 4.77 -16.44 -14.33
C SER A 293 4.92 -15.05 -13.72
N GLY A 294 5.36 -14.98 -12.46
CA GLY A 294 5.66 -13.73 -11.77
C GLY A 294 6.79 -12.96 -12.43
N PHE A 295 7.88 -13.62 -12.80
CA PHE A 295 8.99 -13.01 -13.54
C PHE A 295 8.52 -12.41 -14.88
N LEU A 296 7.79 -13.19 -15.68
CA LEU A 296 7.28 -12.74 -16.98
C LEU A 296 6.27 -11.59 -16.84
N ALA A 297 5.39 -11.66 -15.86
CA ALA A 297 4.43 -10.59 -15.57
C ALA A 297 5.12 -9.32 -15.10
N SER A 298 6.10 -9.43 -14.19
CA SER A 298 6.92 -8.31 -13.73
C SER A 298 7.70 -7.66 -14.87
N PHE A 299 8.28 -8.46 -15.77
CA PHE A 299 8.97 -7.97 -16.96
C PHE A 299 8.01 -7.25 -17.93
N GLY A 300 6.86 -7.83 -18.22
CA GLY A 300 5.86 -7.21 -19.11
C GLY A 300 5.29 -5.92 -18.52
N ALA A 301 5.01 -5.91 -17.20
CA ALA A 301 4.48 -4.74 -16.51
C ALA A 301 5.48 -3.58 -16.46
N SER A 302 6.76 -3.87 -16.18
CA SER A 302 7.81 -2.85 -16.20
C SER A 302 8.10 -2.35 -17.62
N LEU A 303 8.09 -3.25 -18.61
CA LEU A 303 8.23 -2.88 -20.02
C LEU A 303 7.11 -1.93 -20.45
N PHE A 304 5.86 -2.24 -20.10
CA PHE A 304 4.71 -1.40 -20.39
C PHE A 304 4.83 -0.03 -19.71
N ALA A 305 5.15 0.02 -18.41
CA ALA A 305 5.28 1.27 -17.67
C ALA A 305 6.40 2.18 -18.23
N LEU A 306 7.57 1.61 -18.50
CA LEU A 306 8.71 2.36 -19.04
C LEU A 306 8.45 2.80 -20.48
N TRP A 307 7.84 1.96 -21.31
CA TRP A 307 7.46 2.36 -22.66
C TRP A 307 6.44 3.50 -22.67
N LEU A 308 5.46 3.47 -21.75
CA LEU A 308 4.40 4.48 -21.67
C LEU A 308 4.89 5.83 -21.12
N PHE A 309 5.72 5.81 -20.07
CA PHE A 309 6.09 7.04 -19.34
C PHE A 309 7.52 7.52 -19.59
N GLU A 310 8.36 6.70 -20.21
CA GLU A 310 9.76 7.01 -20.53
C GLU A 310 10.06 6.69 -22.01
N SER A 311 9.13 7.04 -22.91
CA SER A 311 9.21 6.72 -24.34
C SER A 311 10.43 7.32 -25.05
N GLN A 312 11.04 8.35 -24.47
CA GLN A 312 12.29 8.96 -24.95
C GLN A 312 13.54 8.09 -24.75
N LEU A 313 13.48 7.05 -23.90
CA LEU A 313 14.61 6.16 -23.68
C LEU A 313 14.85 5.24 -24.89
N ASN A 314 16.11 4.88 -25.11
CA ASN A 314 16.46 3.85 -26.08
C ASN A 314 15.71 2.53 -25.75
N PRO A 315 15.05 1.87 -26.72
CA PRO A 315 14.36 0.60 -26.50
C PRO A 315 15.22 -0.47 -25.80
N LEU A 316 16.53 -0.54 -26.08
CA LEU A 316 17.43 -1.47 -25.39
C LEU A 316 17.56 -1.13 -23.90
N LYS A 317 17.63 0.16 -23.56
CA LYS A 317 17.66 0.63 -22.16
C LYS A 317 16.36 0.26 -21.45
N ILE A 318 15.21 0.44 -22.08
CA ILE A 318 13.90 0.03 -21.54
C ILE A 318 13.88 -1.48 -21.24
N VAL A 319 14.36 -2.32 -22.16
CA VAL A 319 14.42 -3.78 -21.97
C VAL A 319 15.35 -4.14 -20.81
N ILE A 320 16.54 -3.53 -20.70
CA ILE A 320 17.48 -3.80 -19.62
C ILE A 320 16.90 -3.42 -18.26
N LEU A 321 16.27 -2.23 -18.16
CA LEU A 321 15.61 -1.79 -16.93
C LEU A 321 14.50 -2.76 -16.52
N SER A 322 13.65 -3.14 -17.48
CA SER A 322 12.53 -4.06 -17.25
C SER A 322 13.01 -5.43 -16.76
N LEU A 323 14.08 -5.95 -17.38
CA LEU A 323 14.71 -7.21 -17.01
C LEU A 323 15.32 -7.13 -15.60
N SER A 324 15.96 -6.01 -15.27
CA SER A 324 16.56 -5.80 -13.96
C SER A 324 15.50 -5.84 -12.84
N GLY A 325 14.36 -5.16 -13.02
CA GLY A 325 13.25 -5.20 -12.05
C GLY A 325 12.64 -6.59 -11.91
N ALA A 326 12.41 -7.30 -13.02
CA ALA A 326 11.86 -8.65 -12.99
C ALA A 326 12.80 -9.67 -12.31
N LEU A 327 14.12 -9.56 -12.55
CA LEU A 327 15.13 -10.39 -11.88
C LEU A 327 15.16 -10.14 -10.38
N VAL A 328 15.13 -8.87 -9.95
CA VAL A 328 15.11 -8.51 -8.53
C VAL A 328 13.86 -9.05 -7.85
N PHE A 329 12.69 -8.89 -8.46
CA PHE A 329 11.45 -9.50 -7.98
C PHE A 329 11.62 -11.00 -7.77
N LEU A 330 12.10 -11.73 -8.80
CA LEU A 330 12.32 -13.17 -8.72
C LEU A 330 13.31 -13.56 -7.60
N ILE A 331 14.41 -12.82 -7.45
CA ILE A 331 15.42 -13.07 -6.41
C ILE A 331 14.80 -12.91 -5.02
N ILE A 332 14.08 -11.81 -4.77
CA ILE A 332 13.38 -11.58 -3.49
C ILE A 332 12.40 -12.73 -3.21
N ASP A 333 11.66 -13.12 -4.23
CA ASP A 333 10.65 -14.16 -4.13
C ASP A 333 11.24 -15.56 -3.85
N LEU A 334 12.46 -15.82 -4.35
CA LEU A 334 13.23 -17.05 -4.10
C LEU A 334 13.89 -17.06 -2.72
N LEU A 335 14.40 -15.92 -2.26
CA LEU A 335 15.06 -15.79 -0.96
C LEU A 335 14.08 -16.02 0.20
N SER A 336 12.78 -15.82 -0.04
CA SER A 336 11.71 -16.06 0.95
C SER A 336 12.03 -15.42 2.31
N LEU A 337 12.50 -14.17 2.26
CA LEU A 337 12.92 -13.41 3.44
C LEU A 337 11.76 -13.26 4.43
N LYS A 338 12.09 -13.15 5.72
CA LYS A 338 11.10 -12.91 6.80
C LYS A 338 10.60 -11.45 6.84
N ILE A 339 10.70 -10.74 5.72
CA ILE A 339 10.24 -9.36 5.55
C ILE A 339 9.13 -9.36 4.51
N ASP A 340 8.14 -8.50 4.69
CA ASP A 340 6.99 -8.39 3.78
C ASP A 340 7.43 -8.06 2.34
N ASP A 341 6.87 -8.79 1.38
CA ASP A 341 7.13 -8.63 -0.05
C ASP A 341 6.64 -7.27 -0.58
N ASN A 342 5.59 -6.71 0.04
CA ASN A 342 5.07 -5.36 -0.28
C ASN A 342 6.00 -4.23 0.20
N ILE A 343 7.01 -4.55 1.02
CA ILE A 343 8.10 -3.62 1.37
C ILE A 343 9.27 -3.82 0.42
N LEU A 344 9.73 -5.06 0.31
CA LEU A 344 10.97 -5.37 -0.40
C LEU A 344 10.84 -5.13 -1.90
N ASN A 345 9.76 -5.59 -2.53
CA ASN A 345 9.63 -5.55 -3.98
C ASN A 345 9.64 -4.12 -4.52
N PRO A 346 8.82 -3.17 -4.03
CA PRO A 346 8.88 -1.79 -4.50
C PRO A 346 10.28 -1.19 -4.35
N ILE A 347 10.83 -1.23 -3.13
CA ILE A 347 12.08 -0.56 -2.79
C ILE A 347 13.25 -1.10 -3.62
N PHE A 348 13.46 -2.42 -3.62
CA PHE A 348 14.61 -3.00 -4.31
C PHE A 348 14.46 -2.97 -5.83
N CYS A 349 13.26 -3.19 -6.37
CA CYS A 349 13.07 -3.08 -7.83
C CYS A 349 13.29 -1.63 -8.29
N GLY A 350 12.72 -0.65 -7.59
CA GLY A 350 12.92 0.77 -7.89
C GLY A 350 14.38 1.19 -7.81
N LEU A 351 15.10 0.79 -6.74
CA LEU A 351 16.51 1.11 -6.56
C LEU A 351 17.39 0.53 -7.68
N ILE A 352 17.25 -0.76 -7.98
CA ILE A 352 18.10 -1.41 -9.00
C ILE A 352 17.81 -0.86 -10.40
N MET A 353 16.53 -0.68 -10.75
CA MET A 353 16.18 -0.02 -12.01
C MET A 353 16.78 1.39 -12.09
N THR A 354 16.77 2.15 -10.99
CA THR A 354 17.37 3.50 -10.94
C THR A 354 18.88 3.46 -11.17
N VAL A 355 19.59 2.50 -10.57
CA VAL A 355 21.03 2.33 -10.78
C VAL A 355 21.33 2.10 -12.26
N PHE A 356 20.61 1.19 -12.93
CA PHE A 356 20.76 0.97 -14.36
C PHE A 356 20.32 2.17 -15.21
N TYR A 357 19.33 2.93 -14.76
CA TYR A 357 18.86 4.14 -15.47
C TYR A 357 19.92 5.24 -15.49
N ILE A 358 20.72 5.35 -14.43
CA ILE A 358 21.80 6.33 -14.31
C ILE A 358 23.06 5.90 -15.09
N ILE A 359 23.38 4.60 -15.08
CA ILE A 359 24.65 4.09 -15.66
C ILE A 359 24.57 3.91 -17.18
N LEU A 360 23.41 3.49 -17.71
CA LEU A 360 23.16 3.31 -19.15
C LEU A 360 22.58 4.57 -19.77
#